data_AF-A0A1Y1L9I3-F1
#
_entry.id   AF-A0A1Y1L9I3-F1
#
_cell.length_a   1.000
_cell.length_b   1.000
_cell.length_c   1.000
_cell.angle_alpha   90.00
_cell.angle_beta   90.00
_cell.angle_gamma   90.00
#
_symmetry.space_group_name_H-M   'P 1'
#
loop_
_entity.id
_entity.type
_entity.pdbx_description
1 polymer ?
#
loop_
_entity_poly.entity_id
_entity_poly.type
_entity_poly.pdbx_seq_one_letter_code
_entity_poly.pdbx_strand_id
1 'polypeptide(L)'
;PHAWAPHTLECFPRALADFFMQHAVPKENKQQLKKAVEEEYRKWSSMNNENDILAHFGVAGAPPLFLCLLWKMVLETDHISPIAYKILERIGARALSAHLRKFCDCLVFEFTNSPGSMHVNKCVDTINDIIWKYNIVTIDRLVLCLALRTQEGSEAQVSAFIIQLVLLKATEFRNRVQDFVKDNSPDHWNQANWHEKHLEFHRKYPEKFAPEEQGSGYHPYFGNVCLRFLPVFDIVVHRFLEIQQVTKNLEILLEHLGCLYKFHDRPITYLYNTLHYYESCLRDRPPLKRRLVAAVLGNLKSNLSEPYQLYLTRSPEEVWIPELDYYMQLMRRVVDILAGSATNALTDWRFNEFPNAGAHALYTTCVELMALSAGPKVVANSLLDVVAKGFTAIPSGDMHQWINAIGLVLAALPMSYWSILLDRLIETMGELEQWHFDCTPFRLFNFRETHNGLLHNRFSYMLALAHSVWHHAGPGQMASVPRWVRETLPAVVHSEAQFLFVCHLVGPFLQRFNVALVDLTGALYELLAQVDHAQQRLEYMDPICDLLYHIKYMFVGDSMKKELESVVRRLRPALQLRLRFIAHLTIEEVPTATVNGINVST
;
A
#
# COMPACT_ATOMS: atom_id res chain seq x y z
N PRO A 1 15.52 -18.79 9.53
CA PRO A 1 15.16 -19.13 8.14
C PRO A 1 13.67 -19.43 8.04
N HIS A 2 12.96 -18.77 7.14
CA HIS A 2 11.54 -18.99 6.87
C HIS A 2 11.25 -18.81 5.37
N ALA A 3 10.10 -19.29 4.94
CA ALA A 3 9.56 -19.04 3.60
C ALA A 3 8.31 -18.15 3.73
N TRP A 4 7.74 -17.77 2.59
CA TRP A 4 6.44 -17.10 2.51
C TRP A 4 5.53 -17.92 1.59
N ALA A 5 4.23 -17.87 1.85
CA ALA A 5 3.26 -18.51 0.95
C ALA A 5 3.21 -17.77 -0.41
N PRO A 6 2.91 -18.45 -1.52
CA PRO A 6 2.88 -17.85 -2.86
C PRO A 6 1.94 -16.64 -2.95
N HIS A 7 0.73 -16.74 -2.40
CA HIS A 7 -0.26 -15.64 -2.41
C HIS A 7 0.24 -14.37 -1.68
N THR A 8 1.06 -14.53 -0.64
CA THR A 8 1.71 -13.39 0.02
C THR A 8 2.85 -12.84 -0.84
N LEU A 9 3.70 -13.72 -1.39
CA LEU A 9 4.84 -13.32 -2.23
C LEU A 9 4.41 -12.58 -3.49
N GLU A 10 3.29 -12.95 -4.09
CA GLU A 10 2.69 -12.27 -5.25
C GLU A 10 2.35 -10.80 -4.97
N CYS A 11 2.12 -10.44 -3.70
CA CYS A 11 1.85 -9.06 -3.30
C CYS A 11 3.15 -8.26 -3.03
N PHE A 12 4.30 -8.93 -2.87
CA PHE A 12 5.55 -8.25 -2.55
C PHE A 12 6.07 -7.47 -3.77
N PRO A 13 6.85 -6.40 -3.55
CA PRO A 13 7.70 -5.84 -4.59
C PRO A 13 8.55 -6.95 -5.24
N ARG A 14 8.62 -6.95 -6.56
CA ARG A 14 9.26 -8.03 -7.35
C ARG A 14 10.66 -8.40 -6.87
N ALA A 15 11.49 -7.42 -6.54
CA ALA A 15 12.85 -7.68 -6.02
C ALA A 15 12.86 -8.49 -4.71
N LEU A 16 11.89 -8.29 -3.83
CA LEU A 16 11.74 -9.08 -2.60
C LEU A 16 11.19 -10.47 -2.88
N ALA A 17 10.22 -10.59 -3.81
CA ALA A 17 9.71 -11.89 -4.24
C ALA A 17 10.84 -12.75 -4.85
N ASP A 18 11.63 -12.17 -5.76
CA ASP A 18 12.78 -12.83 -6.41
C ASP A 18 13.82 -13.28 -5.36
N PHE A 19 14.09 -12.46 -4.34
CA PHE A 19 14.98 -12.82 -3.24
C PHE A 19 14.51 -14.08 -2.50
N PHE A 20 13.24 -14.16 -2.11
CA PHE A 20 12.71 -15.33 -1.40
C PHE A 20 12.60 -16.57 -2.29
N MET A 21 12.38 -16.40 -3.59
CA MET A 21 12.39 -17.51 -4.55
C MET A 21 13.80 -18.10 -4.73
N GLN A 22 14.84 -17.25 -4.73
CA GLN A 22 16.23 -17.71 -4.82
C GLN A 22 16.74 -18.37 -3.53
N HIS A 23 16.23 -17.95 -2.37
CA HIS A 23 16.65 -18.43 -1.05
C HIS A 23 15.59 -19.33 -0.38
N ALA A 24 15.08 -20.32 -1.13
CA ALA A 24 14.04 -21.21 -0.66
C ALA A 24 14.50 -22.04 0.56
N VAL A 25 13.66 -22.12 1.58
CA VAL A 25 13.89 -22.94 2.78
C VAL A 25 13.20 -24.30 2.60
N PRO A 26 13.85 -25.43 2.96
CA PRO A 26 13.22 -26.75 2.89
C PRO A 26 11.90 -26.79 3.65
N LYS A 27 10.84 -27.25 2.97
CA LYS A 27 9.53 -27.47 3.59
C LYS A 27 9.60 -28.73 4.47
N GLU A 28 9.12 -28.61 5.71
CA GLU A 28 9.00 -29.76 6.60
C GLU A 28 7.95 -30.74 6.09
N ASN A 29 8.24 -32.04 6.18
CA ASN A 29 7.30 -33.07 5.78
C ASN A 29 6.21 -33.24 6.86
N LYS A 30 4.96 -32.98 6.47
CA LYS A 30 3.79 -33.03 7.37
C LYS A 30 3.48 -34.42 7.89
N GLN A 31 3.69 -35.46 7.08
CA GLN A 31 3.52 -36.84 7.54
C GLN A 31 4.58 -37.22 8.58
N GLN A 32 5.80 -36.71 8.43
CA GLN A 32 6.86 -36.88 9.44
C GLN A 32 6.51 -36.14 10.73
N LEU A 33 5.96 -34.92 10.64
CA LEU A 33 5.48 -34.19 11.81
C LEU A 33 4.39 -34.98 12.56
N LYS A 34 3.38 -35.50 11.85
CA LYS A 34 2.33 -36.33 12.45
C LYS A 34 2.94 -37.56 13.16
N LYS A 35 3.80 -38.29 12.45
CA LYS A 35 4.45 -39.49 12.99
C LYS A 35 5.26 -39.17 14.26
N ALA A 36 6.02 -38.07 14.26
CA ALA A 36 6.78 -37.63 15.43
C ALA A 36 5.88 -37.28 16.62
N VAL A 37 4.76 -36.58 16.39
CA VAL A 37 3.78 -36.29 17.45
C VAL A 37 3.16 -37.57 18.01
N GLU A 38 2.80 -38.53 17.17
CA GLU A 38 2.27 -39.83 17.61
C GLU A 38 3.29 -40.65 18.42
N GLU A 39 4.55 -40.69 17.98
CA GLU A 39 5.62 -41.40 18.68
C GLU A 39 5.93 -40.79 20.04
N GLU A 40 6.03 -39.45 20.12
CA GLU A 40 6.24 -38.74 21.38
C GLU A 40 5.03 -38.85 22.32
N TYR A 41 3.81 -38.87 21.78
CA TYR A 41 2.60 -39.09 22.59
C TYR A 41 2.55 -40.50 23.18
N ARG A 42 2.95 -41.53 22.41
CA ARG A 42 3.08 -42.90 22.95
C ARG A 42 4.12 -43.00 24.05
N LYS A 43 5.24 -42.29 23.93
CA LYS A 43 6.27 -42.21 25.00
C LYS A 43 5.71 -41.54 26.24
N TRP A 44 4.97 -40.43 26.08
CA TRP A 44 4.29 -39.80 27.21
C TRP A 44 3.37 -40.79 27.95
N SER A 45 2.54 -41.53 27.21
CA SER A 45 1.60 -42.50 27.80
C SER A 45 2.26 -43.74 28.40
N SER A 46 3.52 -44.05 28.06
CA SER A 46 4.24 -45.23 28.59
C SER A 46 5.20 -44.90 29.73
N MET A 47 5.59 -43.64 29.91
CA MET A 47 6.47 -43.20 30.98
C MET A 47 5.68 -43.00 32.28
N ASN A 48 6.14 -43.61 33.37
CA ASN A 48 5.48 -43.53 34.68
C ASN A 48 6.30 -42.76 35.73
N ASN A 49 7.55 -42.42 35.44
CA ASN A 49 8.46 -41.71 36.35
C ASN A 49 8.50 -40.21 36.02
N GLU A 50 8.10 -39.36 36.98
CA GLU A 50 8.05 -37.90 36.76
C GLU A 50 9.41 -37.31 36.36
N ASN A 51 10.51 -37.79 36.92
CA ASN A 51 11.85 -37.26 36.64
C ASN A 51 12.29 -37.55 35.20
N ASP A 52 11.97 -38.75 34.70
CA ASP A 52 12.30 -39.15 33.33
C ASP A 52 11.46 -38.38 32.33
N ILE A 53 10.17 -38.16 32.64
CA ILE A 53 9.25 -37.34 31.84
C ILE A 53 9.77 -35.89 31.75
N LEU A 54 10.17 -35.30 32.88
CA LEU A 54 10.73 -33.95 32.93
C LEU A 54 12.06 -33.83 32.18
N ALA A 55 12.90 -34.86 32.25
CA ALA A 55 14.18 -34.90 31.54
C ALA A 55 14.00 -35.07 30.03
N HIS A 56 12.99 -35.82 29.58
CA HIS A 56 12.76 -36.04 28.15
C HIS A 56 12.07 -34.85 27.47
N PHE A 57 10.99 -34.33 28.06
CA PHE A 57 10.17 -33.29 27.44
C PHE A 57 10.56 -31.86 27.81
N GLY A 58 11.30 -31.66 28.91
CA GLY A 58 11.64 -30.34 29.44
C GLY A 58 13.08 -29.89 29.19
N VAL A 59 13.93 -30.70 28.54
CA VAL A 59 15.34 -30.34 28.30
C VAL A 59 15.50 -29.42 27.09
N ALA A 60 16.45 -28.48 27.20
CA ALA A 60 16.81 -27.58 26.10
C ALA A 60 17.30 -28.37 24.88
N GLY A 61 16.66 -28.16 23.73
CA GLY A 61 16.97 -28.88 22.49
C GLY A 61 16.06 -30.08 22.20
N ALA A 62 15.14 -30.43 23.10
CA ALA A 62 14.08 -31.40 22.79
C ALA A 62 13.23 -30.92 21.59
N PRO A 63 12.69 -31.84 20.77
CA PRO A 63 11.80 -31.48 19.67
C PRO A 63 10.65 -30.60 20.16
N PRO A 64 10.36 -29.45 19.51
CA PRO A 64 9.37 -28.51 19.99
C PRO A 64 7.93 -28.96 19.70
N LEU A 65 7.52 -30.10 20.27
CA LEU A 65 6.24 -30.77 20.02
C LEU A 65 5.31 -30.77 21.23
N PHE A 66 5.78 -30.29 22.39
CA PHE A 66 5.03 -30.41 23.65
C PHE A 66 3.63 -29.78 23.63
N LEU A 67 3.40 -28.67 22.91
CA LEU A 67 2.05 -28.12 22.74
C LEU A 67 1.14 -29.02 21.89
N CYS A 68 1.68 -29.74 20.90
CA CYS A 68 0.92 -30.77 20.17
C CYS A 68 0.53 -31.91 21.10
N LEU A 69 1.44 -32.34 21.98
CA LEU A 69 1.18 -33.41 22.95
C LEU A 69 0.11 -33.00 23.95
N LEU A 70 0.23 -31.79 24.53
CA LEU A 70 -0.77 -31.22 25.42
C LEU A 70 -2.16 -31.17 24.77
N TRP A 71 -2.24 -30.73 23.52
CA TRP A 71 -3.50 -30.73 22.79
C TRP A 71 -4.08 -32.13 22.62
N LYS A 72 -3.26 -33.13 22.29
CA LYS A 72 -3.70 -34.53 22.24
C LYS A 72 -4.18 -35.05 23.60
N MET A 73 -3.47 -34.75 24.69
CA MET A 73 -3.85 -35.14 26.05
C MET A 73 -5.24 -34.61 26.40
N VAL A 74 -5.48 -33.31 26.16
CA VAL A 74 -6.79 -32.70 26.43
C VAL A 74 -7.86 -33.26 25.50
N LEU A 75 -7.54 -33.48 24.22
CA LEU A 75 -8.48 -34.04 23.24
C LEU A 75 -8.96 -35.45 23.63
N GLU A 76 -8.08 -36.29 24.20
CA GLU A 76 -8.41 -37.67 24.57
C GLU A 76 -8.94 -37.80 26.00
N THR A 77 -8.41 -37.03 26.96
CA THR A 77 -8.67 -37.24 28.39
C THR A 77 -9.40 -36.08 29.08
N ASP A 78 -9.58 -34.94 28.42
CA ASP A 78 -10.12 -33.69 28.98
C ASP A 78 -9.42 -33.23 30.28
N HIS A 79 -8.15 -33.61 30.44
CA HIS A 79 -7.36 -33.32 31.64
C HIS A 79 -5.90 -33.01 31.30
N ILE A 80 -5.26 -32.18 32.15
CA ILE A 80 -3.83 -31.85 32.07
C ILE A 80 -3.18 -32.22 33.40
N SER A 81 -2.18 -33.11 33.32
CA SER A 81 -1.39 -33.53 34.48
C SER A 81 -0.56 -32.37 35.06
N PRO A 82 -0.39 -32.27 36.40
CA PRO A 82 0.49 -31.29 37.05
C PRO A 82 1.93 -31.29 36.50
N ILE A 83 2.44 -32.46 36.09
CA ILE A 83 3.78 -32.60 35.50
C ILE A 83 3.91 -31.78 34.21
N ALA A 84 2.82 -31.63 33.45
CA ALA A 84 2.85 -30.88 32.20
C ALA A 84 3.08 -29.37 32.43
N TYR A 85 2.58 -28.80 33.54
CA TYR A 85 2.87 -27.42 33.92
C TYR A 85 4.35 -27.23 34.31
N LYS A 86 4.95 -28.18 35.04
CA LYS A 86 6.40 -28.18 35.33
C LYS A 86 7.25 -28.22 34.06
N ILE A 87 6.81 -28.97 33.03
CA ILE A 87 7.49 -28.99 31.72
C ILE A 87 7.35 -27.65 31.01
N LEU A 88 6.15 -27.06 30.98
CA LEU A 88 5.93 -25.74 30.37
C LEU A 88 6.80 -24.66 31.02
N GLU A 89 6.91 -24.68 32.35
CA GLU A 89 7.77 -23.79 33.11
C GLU A 89 9.26 -23.97 32.72
N ARG A 90 9.71 -25.23 32.62
CA ARG A 90 11.09 -25.56 32.24
C ARG A 90 11.44 -25.18 30.80
N ILE A 91 10.50 -25.32 29.85
CA ILE A 91 10.65 -24.84 28.47
C ILE A 91 10.79 -23.31 28.48
N GLY A 92 9.95 -22.63 29.26
CA GLY A 92 9.96 -21.18 29.39
C GLY A 92 9.36 -20.44 28.19
N ALA A 93 8.94 -19.19 28.41
CA ALA A 93 8.16 -18.42 27.45
C ALA A 93 8.86 -18.21 26.08
N ARG A 94 10.19 -18.08 26.07
CA ARG A 94 10.96 -17.85 24.82
C ARG A 94 10.96 -19.09 23.92
N ALA A 95 11.23 -20.26 24.48
CA ALA A 95 11.28 -21.50 23.70
C ALA A 95 9.87 -21.99 23.31
N LEU A 96 8.85 -21.67 24.11
CA LEU A 96 7.45 -22.01 23.85
C LEU A 96 6.96 -21.54 22.46
N SER A 97 7.48 -20.42 21.95
CA SER A 97 7.18 -19.95 20.59
C SER A 97 7.55 -20.95 19.49
N ALA A 98 8.58 -21.79 19.69
CA ALA A 98 8.90 -22.86 18.76
C ALA A 98 7.87 -23.99 18.81
N HIS A 99 7.40 -24.34 20.01
CA HIS A 99 6.33 -25.32 20.20
C HIS A 99 5.03 -24.83 19.57
N LEU A 100 4.73 -23.54 19.70
CA LEU A 100 3.51 -22.94 19.15
C LEU A 100 3.51 -22.98 17.62
N ARG A 101 4.65 -22.73 16.99
CA ARG A 101 4.80 -22.84 15.53
C ARG A 101 4.52 -24.25 15.02
N LYS A 102 5.07 -25.29 15.67
CA LYS A 102 4.79 -26.69 15.32
C LYS A 102 3.36 -27.09 15.62
N PHE A 103 2.80 -26.57 16.71
CA PHE A 103 1.41 -26.79 17.06
C PHE A 103 0.47 -26.25 15.98
N CYS A 104 0.71 -25.05 15.47
CA CYS A 104 -0.06 -24.49 14.35
C CYS A 104 0.02 -25.36 13.09
N ASP A 105 1.19 -25.88 12.75
CA ASP A 105 1.36 -26.81 11.62
C ASP A 105 0.59 -28.11 11.82
N CYS A 106 0.63 -28.66 13.04
CA CYS A 106 -0.13 -29.85 13.42
C CYS A 106 -1.64 -29.61 13.32
N LEU A 107 -2.13 -28.45 13.79
CA LEU A 107 -3.55 -28.10 13.73
C LEU A 107 -4.04 -28.02 12.28
N VAL A 108 -3.31 -27.33 11.40
CA VAL A 108 -3.68 -27.25 9.98
C VAL A 108 -3.74 -28.65 9.37
N PHE A 109 -2.76 -29.50 9.67
CA PHE A 109 -2.74 -30.87 9.18
C PHE A 109 -3.92 -31.71 9.70
N GLU A 110 -4.24 -31.65 10.99
CA GLU A 110 -5.35 -32.40 11.60
C GLU A 110 -6.71 -31.93 11.08
N PHE A 111 -6.91 -30.63 10.89
CA PHE A 111 -8.17 -30.10 10.34
C PHE A 111 -8.34 -30.46 8.86
N THR A 112 -7.24 -30.46 8.09
CA THR A 112 -7.26 -30.84 6.66
C THR A 112 -7.66 -32.30 6.46
N ASN A 113 -7.26 -33.19 7.38
CA ASN A 113 -7.52 -34.62 7.30
C ASN A 113 -8.66 -35.09 8.23
N SER A 114 -9.46 -34.16 8.77
CA SER A 114 -10.49 -34.46 9.76
C SER A 114 -11.63 -35.31 9.15
N PRO A 115 -12.09 -36.38 9.82
CA PRO A 115 -13.11 -37.31 9.30
C PRO A 115 -14.54 -36.73 9.27
N GLY A 116 -14.76 -35.51 9.80
CA GLY A 116 -16.06 -34.85 9.75
C GLY A 116 -16.21 -33.65 10.71
N SER A 117 -17.37 -33.00 10.64
CA SER A 117 -17.67 -31.75 11.38
C SER A 117 -17.66 -31.92 12.91
N MET A 118 -18.08 -33.08 13.43
CA MET A 118 -18.04 -33.37 14.87
C MET A 118 -16.61 -33.38 15.42
N HIS A 119 -15.67 -33.97 14.68
CA HIS A 119 -14.27 -34.00 15.08
C HIS A 119 -13.67 -32.58 15.04
N VAL A 120 -13.95 -31.80 13.99
CA VAL A 120 -13.55 -30.39 13.90
C VAL A 120 -14.06 -29.60 15.11
N ASN A 121 -15.33 -29.78 15.48
CA ASN A 121 -15.90 -29.08 16.63
C ASN A 121 -15.14 -29.42 17.92
N LYS A 122 -14.89 -30.71 18.19
CA LYS A 122 -14.14 -31.17 19.36
C LYS A 122 -12.72 -30.59 19.40
N CYS A 123 -12.03 -30.54 18.25
CA CYS A 123 -10.71 -29.94 18.13
C CYS A 123 -10.72 -28.46 18.51
N VAL A 124 -11.71 -27.69 18.04
CA VAL A 124 -11.84 -26.27 18.39
C VAL A 124 -12.19 -26.07 19.85
N ASP A 125 -13.05 -26.90 20.43
CA ASP A 125 -13.39 -26.81 21.86
C ASP A 125 -12.14 -27.09 22.73
N THR A 126 -11.33 -28.07 22.33
CA THR A 126 -10.03 -28.35 22.96
C THR A 126 -9.06 -27.16 22.86
N ILE A 127 -9.00 -26.48 21.70
CA ILE A 127 -8.17 -25.27 21.54
C ILE A 127 -8.68 -24.15 22.45
N ASN A 128 -10.00 -23.96 22.55
CA ASN A 128 -10.59 -22.98 23.45
C ASN A 128 -10.27 -23.29 24.92
N ASP A 129 -10.29 -24.55 25.32
CA ASP A 129 -9.89 -24.96 26.67
C ASP A 129 -8.41 -24.65 26.94
N ILE A 130 -7.51 -24.94 26.00
CA ILE A 130 -6.09 -24.61 26.13
C ILE A 130 -5.88 -23.10 26.34
N ILE A 131 -6.69 -22.26 25.68
CA ILE A 131 -6.61 -20.79 25.77
C ILE A 131 -7.24 -20.27 27.07
N TRP A 132 -8.50 -20.62 27.34
CA TRP A 132 -9.33 -19.96 28.35
C TRP A 132 -9.44 -20.74 29.66
N LYS A 133 -9.50 -22.08 29.60
CA LYS A 133 -9.60 -22.95 30.78
C LYS A 133 -8.23 -23.19 31.42
N TYR A 134 -7.25 -23.57 30.62
CA TYR A 134 -5.90 -23.95 31.07
C TYR A 134 -4.86 -22.83 30.95
N ASN A 135 -5.15 -21.73 30.23
CA ASN A 135 -4.28 -20.55 30.12
C ASN A 135 -2.84 -20.87 29.67
N ILE A 136 -2.69 -21.83 28.75
CA ILE A 136 -1.37 -22.29 28.28
C ILE A 136 -0.83 -21.37 27.18
N VAL A 137 -1.70 -20.94 26.26
CA VAL A 137 -1.37 -20.05 25.15
C VAL A 137 -2.45 -18.99 25.04
N THR A 138 -2.05 -17.74 24.84
CA THR A 138 -2.99 -16.64 24.64
C THR A 138 -3.49 -16.59 23.19
N ILE A 139 -4.75 -16.18 22.98
CA ILE A 139 -5.40 -16.18 21.66
C ILE A 139 -4.63 -15.34 20.62
N ASP A 140 -4.10 -14.18 21.03
CA ASP A 140 -3.29 -13.29 20.20
C ASP A 140 -2.04 -13.99 19.66
N ARG A 141 -1.33 -14.75 20.52
CA ARG A 141 -0.14 -15.48 20.10
C ARG A 141 -0.46 -16.64 19.16
N LEU A 142 -1.53 -17.39 19.45
CA LEU A 142 -1.95 -18.51 18.60
C LEU A 142 -2.36 -18.03 17.22
N VAL A 143 -3.23 -17.01 17.14
CA VAL A 143 -3.73 -16.48 15.88
C VAL A 143 -2.61 -15.82 15.08
N LEU A 144 -1.71 -15.07 15.73
CA LEU A 144 -0.54 -14.50 15.05
C LEU A 144 0.32 -15.61 14.43
N CYS A 145 0.58 -16.68 15.17
CA CYS A 145 1.36 -17.81 14.66
C CYS A 145 0.66 -18.53 13.50
N LEU A 146 -0.67 -18.67 13.53
CA LEU A 146 -1.47 -19.23 12.43
C LEU A 146 -1.43 -18.33 11.18
N ALA A 147 -1.55 -17.01 11.36
CA ALA A 147 -1.55 -16.03 10.27
C ALA A 147 -0.18 -15.93 9.57
N LEU A 148 0.92 -16.13 10.32
CA LEU A 148 2.28 -16.09 9.77
C LEU A 148 2.75 -17.43 9.17
N ARG A 149 1.86 -18.42 9.02
CA ARG A 149 2.22 -19.70 8.40
C ARG A 149 2.32 -19.63 6.88
N THR A 150 3.15 -20.51 6.33
CA THR A 150 3.47 -20.60 4.91
C THR A 150 2.62 -21.67 4.19
N GLN A 151 1.36 -21.84 4.60
CA GLN A 151 0.47 -22.85 4.01
C GLN A 151 0.04 -22.42 2.61
N GLU A 152 -0.28 -23.38 1.75
CA GLU A 152 -0.61 -23.12 0.33
C GLU A 152 -1.96 -23.76 -0.03
N GLY A 153 -2.64 -23.20 -1.04
CA GLY A 153 -3.88 -23.77 -1.57
C GLY A 153 -4.98 -23.97 -0.52
N SER A 154 -5.54 -25.17 -0.46
CA SER A 154 -6.60 -25.54 0.49
C SER A 154 -6.17 -25.43 1.95
N GLU A 155 -4.89 -25.66 2.25
CA GLU A 155 -4.39 -25.61 3.63
C GLU A 155 -4.33 -24.17 4.17
N ALA A 156 -4.07 -23.19 3.29
CA ALA A 156 -4.18 -21.78 3.65
C ALA A 156 -5.63 -21.41 3.99
N GLN A 157 -6.61 -21.95 3.24
CA GLN A 157 -8.04 -21.77 3.54
C GLN A 157 -8.42 -22.43 4.87
N VAL A 158 -7.90 -23.64 5.15
CA VAL A 158 -8.08 -24.31 6.44
C VAL A 158 -7.47 -23.49 7.58
N SER A 159 -6.28 -22.91 7.40
CA SER A 159 -5.67 -22.02 8.40
C SER A 159 -6.56 -20.80 8.70
N ALA A 160 -7.07 -20.13 7.66
CA ALA A 160 -8.02 -19.02 7.81
C ALA A 160 -9.32 -19.46 8.49
N PHE A 161 -9.81 -20.66 8.19
CA PHE A 161 -10.99 -21.22 8.84
C PHE A 161 -10.75 -21.53 10.32
N ILE A 162 -9.59 -22.10 10.69
CA ILE A 162 -9.20 -22.29 12.10
C ILE A 162 -9.17 -20.94 12.83
N ILE A 163 -8.55 -19.92 12.24
CA ILE A 163 -8.51 -18.56 12.81
C ILE A 163 -9.94 -18.06 13.08
N GLN A 164 -10.85 -18.18 12.10
CA GLN A 164 -12.24 -17.77 12.26
C GLN A 164 -12.94 -18.54 13.39
N LEU A 165 -12.77 -19.86 13.46
CA LEU A 165 -13.37 -20.69 14.49
C LEU A 165 -12.84 -20.36 15.89
N VAL A 166 -11.54 -20.16 16.04
CA VAL A 166 -10.92 -19.78 17.33
C VAL A 166 -11.44 -18.42 17.80
N LEU A 167 -11.66 -17.47 16.89
CA LEU A 167 -12.12 -16.13 17.22
C LEU A 167 -13.63 -16.04 17.48
N LEU A 168 -14.44 -16.84 16.75
CA LEU A 168 -15.89 -16.65 16.69
C LEU A 168 -16.72 -17.85 17.17
N LYS A 169 -16.18 -19.08 17.26
CA LYS A 169 -17.00 -20.21 17.72
C LYS A 169 -17.36 -20.05 19.20
N ALA A 170 -16.36 -19.82 20.04
CA ALA A 170 -16.57 -19.52 21.45
C ALA A 170 -17.05 -18.07 21.64
N THR A 171 -17.83 -17.82 22.69
CA THR A 171 -18.28 -16.48 23.06
C THR A 171 -17.23 -15.71 23.87
N GLU A 172 -16.25 -16.40 24.46
CA GLU A 172 -15.23 -15.82 25.34
C GLU A 172 -14.57 -14.55 24.78
N PHE A 173 -14.00 -14.62 23.57
CA PHE A 173 -13.33 -13.46 22.98
C PHE A 173 -14.31 -12.38 22.52
N ARG A 174 -15.44 -12.78 21.93
CA ARG A 174 -16.48 -11.85 21.46
C ARG A 174 -17.08 -11.03 22.60
N ASN A 175 -17.40 -11.66 23.72
CA ASN A 175 -17.95 -11.00 24.90
C ASN A 175 -16.95 -9.98 25.47
N ARG A 176 -15.67 -10.36 25.57
CA ARG A 176 -14.58 -9.44 25.98
C ARG A 176 -14.51 -8.22 25.07
N VAL A 177 -14.50 -8.41 23.75
CA VAL A 177 -14.45 -7.31 22.78
C VAL A 177 -15.68 -6.42 22.88
N GLN A 178 -16.89 -7.00 22.90
CA GLN A 178 -18.14 -6.24 22.97
C GLN A 178 -18.23 -5.40 24.24
N ASP A 179 -17.95 -5.98 25.40
CA ASP A 179 -17.97 -5.27 26.68
C ASP A 179 -16.89 -4.18 26.74
N PHE A 180 -15.65 -4.51 26.32
CA PHE A 180 -14.56 -3.53 26.32
C PHE A 180 -14.90 -2.31 25.46
N VAL A 181 -15.41 -2.54 24.24
CA VAL A 181 -15.75 -1.47 23.28
C VAL A 181 -16.93 -0.63 23.75
N LYS A 182 -17.92 -1.27 24.39
CA LYS A 182 -19.09 -0.59 24.92
C LYS A 182 -18.74 0.32 26.10
N ASP A 183 -17.93 -0.16 27.03
CA ASP A 183 -17.74 0.51 28.32
C ASP A 183 -16.56 1.49 28.34
N ASN A 184 -15.66 1.43 27.34
CA ASN A 184 -14.44 2.24 27.26
C ASN A 184 -14.40 3.17 26.05
N SER A 185 -13.58 4.23 26.15
CA SER A 185 -13.28 5.18 25.06
C SER A 185 -11.78 5.14 24.73
N PRO A 186 -11.37 5.38 23.47
CA PRO A 186 -9.96 5.45 23.08
C PRO A 186 -9.26 6.73 23.55
N ASP A 187 -10.01 7.81 23.87
CA ASP A 187 -9.46 9.11 24.25
C ASP A 187 -8.94 9.09 25.70
N HIS A 188 -7.88 8.32 25.95
CA HIS A 188 -7.37 8.08 27.31
C HIS A 188 -6.89 9.37 27.98
N TRP A 189 -6.42 10.36 27.21
CA TRP A 189 -5.98 11.67 27.72
C TRP A 189 -7.14 12.52 28.26
N ASN A 190 -8.37 12.26 27.84
CA ASN A 190 -9.58 12.93 28.30
C ASN A 190 -10.31 12.14 29.42
N GLN A 191 -9.77 11.00 29.85
CA GLN A 191 -10.41 10.12 30.83
C GLN A 191 -9.75 10.21 32.20
N ALA A 192 -10.54 10.56 33.22
CA ALA A 192 -10.09 10.58 34.61
C ALA A 192 -10.14 9.20 35.30
N ASN A 193 -11.00 8.29 34.83
CA ASN A 193 -11.29 7.00 35.47
C ASN A 193 -10.87 5.77 34.65
N TRP A 194 -9.87 5.91 33.77
CA TRP A 194 -9.38 4.79 32.94
C TRP A 194 -8.98 3.58 33.80
N HIS A 195 -8.20 3.80 34.85
CA HIS A 195 -7.68 2.71 35.69
C HIS A 195 -8.80 1.91 36.36
N GLU A 196 -9.83 2.59 36.86
CA GLU A 196 -11.00 1.95 37.47
C GLU A 196 -11.73 1.05 36.47
N LYS A 197 -12.07 1.58 35.28
CA LYS A 197 -12.72 0.80 34.22
C LYS A 197 -11.87 -0.37 33.74
N HIS A 198 -10.56 -0.17 33.67
CA HIS A 198 -9.61 -1.20 33.27
C HIS A 198 -9.54 -2.33 34.31
N LEU A 199 -9.54 -2.00 35.60
CA LEU A 199 -9.63 -2.98 36.68
C LEU A 199 -10.97 -3.71 36.69
N GLU A 200 -12.09 -3.03 36.42
CA GLU A 200 -13.39 -3.67 36.28
C GLU A 200 -13.41 -4.69 35.14
N PHE A 201 -12.80 -4.35 34.00
CA PHE A 201 -12.64 -5.26 32.88
C PHE A 201 -11.84 -6.50 33.28
N HIS A 202 -10.68 -6.34 33.93
CA HIS A 202 -9.85 -7.46 34.38
C HIS A 202 -10.49 -8.29 35.50
N ARG A 203 -11.32 -7.67 36.35
CA ARG A 203 -12.11 -8.40 37.36
C ARG A 203 -13.17 -9.27 36.70
N LYS A 204 -13.81 -8.78 35.63
CA LYS A 204 -14.80 -9.55 34.85
C LYS A 204 -14.13 -10.61 33.97
N TYR A 205 -12.96 -10.31 33.42
CA TYR A 205 -12.21 -11.14 32.50
C TYR A 205 -10.74 -11.28 32.92
N PRO A 206 -10.44 -12.08 33.96
CA PRO A 206 -9.08 -12.26 34.43
C PRO A 206 -8.19 -12.88 33.35
N GLU A 207 -6.98 -12.35 33.18
CA GLU A 207 -5.95 -12.90 32.30
C GLU A 207 -4.84 -13.55 33.14
N LYS A 208 -4.60 -14.84 32.94
CA LYS A 208 -3.53 -15.59 33.64
C LYS A 208 -2.38 -15.84 32.69
N PHE A 209 -1.16 -15.46 33.09
CA PHE A 209 0.05 -15.62 32.27
C PHE A 209 1.02 -16.68 32.78
N ALA A 210 0.81 -17.18 34.01
CA ALA A 210 1.56 -18.29 34.57
C ALA A 210 0.65 -19.19 35.44
N PRO A 211 0.98 -20.50 35.56
CA PRO A 211 0.16 -21.45 36.31
C PRO A 211 0.07 -21.20 37.83
N GLU A 212 0.91 -20.33 38.42
CA GLU A 212 0.96 -20.09 39.88
C GLU A 212 1.22 -18.62 40.27
N GLU A 213 0.45 -17.65 39.75
CA GLU A 213 0.52 -16.26 40.25
C GLU A 213 -0.18 -16.15 41.63
N GLN A 214 0.51 -16.59 42.69
CA GLN A 214 0.18 -16.23 44.07
C GLN A 214 0.78 -14.84 44.38
N GLY A 215 -0.02 -13.79 44.19
CA GLY A 215 0.06 -12.57 45.00
C GLY A 215 1.02 -11.44 44.62
N SER A 216 1.89 -11.57 43.61
CA SER A 216 2.75 -10.44 43.15
C SER A 216 2.84 -10.33 41.63
N GLY A 217 1.69 -10.44 40.95
CA GLY A 217 1.59 -10.37 39.49
C GLY A 217 1.84 -8.97 38.93
N TYR A 218 2.39 -8.90 37.72
CA TYR A 218 2.49 -7.68 36.92
C TYR A 218 1.10 -7.02 36.81
N HIS A 219 0.97 -5.76 37.23
CA HIS A 219 -0.29 -5.02 37.12
C HIS A 219 -0.38 -4.34 35.74
N PRO A 220 -1.24 -4.82 34.82
CA PRO A 220 -1.41 -4.12 33.55
C PRO A 220 -2.14 -2.79 33.80
N TYR A 221 -1.54 -1.67 33.39
CA TYR A 221 -2.17 -0.35 33.52
C TYR A 221 -3.10 0.00 32.34
N PHE A 222 -2.84 -0.59 31.17
CA PHE A 222 -3.54 -0.26 29.92
C PHE A 222 -3.87 -1.52 29.10
N GLY A 223 -2.96 -2.50 29.06
CA GLY A 223 -3.10 -3.68 28.21
C GLY A 223 -4.22 -4.63 28.66
N ASN A 224 -4.87 -5.24 27.68
CA ASN A 224 -5.71 -6.43 27.83
C ASN A 224 -5.67 -7.23 26.51
N VAL A 225 -6.24 -8.42 26.50
CA VAL A 225 -6.24 -9.32 25.35
C VAL A 225 -6.88 -8.70 24.10
N CYS A 226 -7.89 -7.84 24.25
CA CYS A 226 -8.52 -7.16 23.12
C CYS A 226 -7.54 -6.19 22.45
N LEU A 227 -6.88 -5.32 23.22
CA LEU A 227 -5.89 -4.38 22.70
C LEU A 227 -4.63 -5.08 22.17
N ARG A 228 -4.17 -6.16 22.82
CA ARG A 228 -3.05 -6.98 22.33
C ARG A 228 -3.37 -7.68 21.01
N PHE A 229 -4.65 -8.03 20.79
CA PHE A 229 -5.09 -8.68 19.55
C PHE A 229 -5.20 -7.71 18.38
N LEU A 230 -5.41 -6.41 18.60
CA LEU A 230 -5.69 -5.47 17.52
C LEU A 230 -4.59 -5.41 16.44
N PRO A 231 -3.29 -5.32 16.76
CA PRO A 231 -2.23 -5.42 15.74
C PRO A 231 -2.16 -6.80 15.05
N VAL A 232 -2.60 -7.86 15.73
CA VAL A 232 -2.71 -9.19 15.11
C VAL A 232 -3.88 -9.22 14.13
N PHE A 233 -4.97 -8.50 14.43
CA PHE A 233 -6.13 -8.42 13.57
C PHE A 233 -5.80 -7.74 12.24
N ASP A 234 -4.97 -6.70 12.26
CA ASP A 234 -4.43 -6.07 11.04
C ASP A 234 -3.78 -7.10 10.11
N ILE A 235 -2.91 -7.94 10.67
CA ILE A 235 -2.21 -9.01 9.94
C ILE A 235 -3.20 -10.06 9.43
N VAL A 236 -4.17 -10.46 10.24
CA VAL A 236 -5.22 -11.41 9.84
C VAL A 236 -6.01 -10.88 8.64
N VAL A 237 -6.44 -9.62 8.68
CA VAL A 237 -7.12 -8.97 7.55
C VAL A 237 -6.24 -9.05 6.30
N HIS A 238 -4.97 -8.68 6.40
CA HIS A 238 -4.02 -8.72 5.28
C HIS A 238 -3.87 -10.12 4.69
N ARG A 239 -3.68 -11.16 5.52
CA ARG A 239 -3.60 -12.55 5.03
C ARG A 239 -4.88 -12.99 4.33
N PHE A 240 -6.03 -12.53 4.80
CA PHE A 240 -7.32 -12.90 4.21
C PHE A 240 -7.57 -12.16 2.89
N LEU A 241 -7.03 -10.96 2.70
CA LEU A 241 -7.10 -10.23 1.43
C LEU A 241 -6.32 -10.93 0.32
N GLU A 242 -5.19 -11.54 0.65
CA GLU A 242 -4.33 -12.28 -0.28
C GLU A 242 -4.99 -13.57 -0.80
N ILE A 243 -5.98 -14.13 -0.10
CA ILE A 243 -6.63 -15.39 -0.45
C ILE A 243 -8.09 -15.14 -0.86
N GLN A 244 -8.38 -15.14 -2.15
CA GLN A 244 -9.73 -14.83 -2.66
C GLN A 244 -10.85 -15.68 -2.05
N GLN A 245 -10.59 -16.96 -1.82
CA GLN A 245 -11.57 -17.94 -1.34
C GLN A 245 -12.02 -17.66 0.11
N VAL A 246 -11.27 -16.88 0.90
CA VAL A 246 -11.61 -16.60 2.32
C VAL A 246 -12.30 -15.25 2.51
N THR A 247 -12.73 -14.60 1.43
CA THR A 247 -13.42 -13.29 1.47
C THR A 247 -14.62 -13.30 2.42
N LYS A 248 -15.46 -14.33 2.38
CA LYS A 248 -16.61 -14.46 3.29
C LYS A 248 -16.19 -14.58 4.76
N ASN A 249 -15.10 -15.28 5.03
CA ASN A 249 -14.57 -15.42 6.39
C ASN A 249 -14.11 -14.06 6.93
N LEU A 250 -13.44 -13.26 6.09
CA LEU A 250 -13.03 -11.89 6.44
C LEU A 250 -14.24 -11.00 6.73
N GLU A 251 -15.25 -11.07 5.87
CA GLU A 251 -16.49 -10.30 6.06
C GLU A 251 -17.15 -10.58 7.42
N ILE A 252 -17.26 -11.86 7.81
CA ILE A 252 -17.84 -12.26 9.10
C ILE A 252 -16.95 -11.79 10.27
N LEU A 253 -15.63 -11.85 10.14
CA LEU A 253 -14.71 -11.36 11.16
C LEU A 253 -14.86 -9.84 11.37
N LEU A 254 -14.92 -9.06 10.29
CA LEU A 254 -15.11 -7.61 10.34
C LEU A 254 -16.47 -7.24 10.96
N GLU A 255 -17.53 -8.01 10.70
CA GLU A 255 -18.84 -7.80 11.30
C GLU A 255 -18.82 -7.95 12.83
N HIS A 256 -18.14 -8.99 13.34
CA HIS A 256 -18.15 -9.32 14.76
C HIS A 256 -17.08 -8.57 15.57
N LEU A 257 -15.91 -8.34 14.99
CA LEU A 257 -14.73 -7.82 15.68
C LEU A 257 -14.27 -6.46 15.15
N GLY A 258 -14.86 -5.96 14.06
CA GLY A 258 -14.49 -4.67 13.46
C GLY A 258 -14.67 -3.49 14.42
N CYS A 259 -15.60 -3.58 15.38
CA CYS A 259 -15.79 -2.56 16.40
C CYS A 259 -14.54 -2.32 17.27
N LEU A 260 -13.61 -3.28 17.33
CA LEU A 260 -12.35 -3.15 18.06
C LEU A 260 -11.42 -2.08 17.47
N TYR A 261 -11.54 -1.77 16.16
CA TYR A 261 -10.78 -0.69 15.52
C TYR A 261 -11.06 0.70 16.12
N LYS A 262 -12.10 0.84 16.95
CA LYS A 262 -12.31 2.03 17.81
C LYS A 262 -11.07 2.41 18.61
N PHE A 263 -10.25 1.42 19.01
CA PHE A 263 -9.03 1.63 19.82
C PHE A 263 -7.74 1.52 18.99
N HIS A 264 -7.85 1.47 17.67
CA HIS A 264 -6.67 1.46 16.81
C HIS A 264 -5.98 2.82 16.90
N ASP A 265 -4.65 2.83 17.03
CA ASP A 265 -3.86 4.05 17.19
C ASP A 265 -3.73 4.85 15.89
N ARG A 266 -3.68 4.16 14.75
CA ARG A 266 -3.58 4.75 13.40
C ARG A 266 -4.55 4.18 12.35
N PRO A 267 -5.88 4.27 12.56
CA PRO A 267 -6.87 3.61 11.71
C PRO A 267 -6.88 4.12 10.26
N ILE A 268 -6.65 5.42 10.03
CA ILE A 268 -6.62 5.98 8.67
C ILE A 268 -5.33 5.55 7.96
N THR A 269 -4.18 5.60 8.64
CA THR A 269 -2.90 5.13 8.11
C THR A 269 -2.95 3.64 7.79
N TYR A 270 -3.54 2.82 8.66
CA TYR A 270 -3.74 1.40 8.43
C TYR A 270 -4.56 1.15 7.15
N LEU A 271 -5.71 1.81 7.00
CA LEU A 271 -6.53 1.69 5.80
C LEU A 271 -5.83 2.20 4.55
N TYR A 272 -5.14 3.35 4.63
CA TYR A 272 -4.38 3.89 3.52
C TYR A 272 -3.37 2.86 3.01
N ASN A 273 -2.54 2.32 3.91
CA ASN A 273 -1.55 1.31 3.57
C ASN A 273 -2.21 0.03 3.01
N THR A 274 -3.32 -0.41 3.60
CA THR A 274 -4.04 -1.61 3.18
C THR A 274 -4.64 -1.46 1.78
N LEU A 275 -5.38 -0.38 1.53
CA LEU A 275 -6.00 -0.11 0.23
C LEU A 275 -4.95 0.15 -0.85
N HIS A 276 -3.86 0.84 -0.49
CA HIS A 276 -2.79 1.16 -1.41
C HIS A 276 -1.98 -0.09 -1.79
N TYR A 277 -1.60 -0.91 -0.82
CA TYR A 277 -0.79 -2.11 -1.05
C TYR A 277 -1.59 -3.21 -1.76
N TYR A 278 -2.83 -3.45 -1.34
CA TYR A 278 -3.69 -4.49 -1.91
C TYR A 278 -4.61 -3.97 -3.04
N GLU A 279 -4.23 -2.90 -3.74
CA GLU A 279 -5.07 -2.33 -4.80
C GLU A 279 -5.44 -3.37 -5.85
N SER A 280 -4.50 -4.19 -6.30
CA SER A 280 -4.75 -5.28 -7.26
C SER A 280 -5.69 -6.36 -6.72
N CYS A 281 -5.64 -6.66 -5.42
CA CYS A 281 -6.51 -7.65 -4.78
C CYS A 281 -7.93 -7.11 -4.52
N LEU A 282 -8.07 -5.79 -4.40
CA LEU A 282 -9.30 -5.11 -3.97
C LEU A 282 -10.04 -4.37 -5.09
N ARG A 283 -9.38 -4.10 -6.23
CA ARG A 283 -9.92 -3.34 -7.37
C ARG A 283 -11.32 -3.80 -7.75
N ASP A 284 -11.46 -5.11 -7.95
CA ASP A 284 -12.69 -5.75 -8.42
C ASP A 284 -13.57 -6.27 -7.27
N ARG A 285 -13.32 -5.79 -6.03
CA ARG A 285 -14.10 -6.14 -4.83
C ARG A 285 -14.64 -4.90 -4.09
N PRO A 286 -15.42 -4.01 -4.72
CA PRO A 286 -15.96 -2.83 -4.05
C PRO A 286 -16.72 -3.09 -2.74
N PRO A 287 -17.59 -4.13 -2.62
CA PRO A 287 -18.28 -4.42 -1.37
C PRO A 287 -17.34 -4.70 -0.20
N LEU A 288 -16.22 -5.39 -0.47
CA LEU A 288 -15.20 -5.69 0.54
C LEU A 288 -14.44 -4.43 0.95
N LYS A 289 -14.03 -3.58 -0.02
CA LYS A 289 -13.41 -2.27 0.29
C LYS A 289 -14.31 -1.44 1.20
N ARG A 290 -15.59 -1.37 0.84
CA ARG A 290 -16.59 -0.64 1.61
C ARG A 290 -16.76 -1.20 3.02
N ARG A 291 -16.79 -2.53 3.17
CA ARG A 291 -16.89 -3.17 4.49
C ARG A 291 -15.65 -2.94 5.35
N LEU A 292 -14.46 -2.96 4.78
CA LEU A 292 -13.22 -2.60 5.48
C LEU A 292 -13.27 -1.16 6.01
N VAL A 293 -13.62 -0.20 5.14
CA VAL A 293 -13.75 1.21 5.54
C VAL A 293 -14.81 1.38 6.63
N ALA A 294 -15.97 0.74 6.47
CA ALA A 294 -17.04 0.81 7.46
C ALA A 294 -16.65 0.19 8.81
N ALA A 295 -15.85 -0.90 8.81
CA ALA A 295 -15.39 -1.54 10.03
C ALA A 295 -14.34 -0.69 10.75
N VAL A 296 -13.33 -0.20 10.03
CA VAL A 296 -12.18 0.52 10.63
C VAL A 296 -12.54 1.97 10.98
N LEU A 297 -13.20 2.70 10.07
CA LEU A 297 -13.61 4.10 10.30
C LEU A 297 -15.03 4.22 10.82
N GLY A 298 -15.68 3.14 11.24
CA GLY A 298 -17.08 3.15 11.69
C GLY A 298 -17.36 4.14 12.82
N ASN A 299 -16.39 4.33 13.73
CA ASN A 299 -16.45 5.32 14.82
C ASN A 299 -15.85 6.68 14.45
N LEU A 300 -15.22 6.79 13.28
CA LEU A 300 -14.52 7.99 12.78
C LEU A 300 -15.14 8.48 11.45
N LYS A 301 -16.42 8.15 11.19
CA LYS A 301 -17.11 8.44 9.93
C LYS A 301 -17.13 9.93 9.59
N SER A 302 -17.09 10.80 10.60
CA SER A 302 -16.99 12.25 10.44
C SER A 302 -15.76 12.70 9.65
N ASN A 303 -14.74 11.86 9.53
CA ASN A 303 -13.53 12.15 8.76
C ASN A 303 -13.72 11.93 7.25
N LEU A 304 -14.83 11.32 6.82
CA LEU A 304 -15.20 11.07 5.43
C LEU A 304 -16.19 12.13 4.93
N SER A 305 -16.26 12.37 3.63
CA SER A 305 -17.24 13.30 3.06
C SER A 305 -18.68 12.82 3.30
N GLU A 306 -19.61 13.76 3.47
CA GLU A 306 -21.03 13.45 3.68
C GLU A 306 -21.63 12.57 2.56
N PRO A 307 -21.39 12.83 1.25
CA PRO A 307 -21.86 11.94 0.19
C PRO A 307 -21.32 10.51 0.32
N TYR A 308 -20.06 10.35 0.73
CA TYR A 308 -19.47 9.04 0.94
C TYR A 308 -20.05 8.34 2.19
N GLN A 309 -20.33 9.08 3.26
CA GLN A 309 -21.02 8.54 4.45
C GLN A 309 -22.42 8.02 4.10
N LEU A 310 -23.17 8.75 3.26
CA LEU A 310 -24.45 8.29 2.73
C LEU A 310 -24.29 7.06 1.86
N TYR A 311 -23.23 6.99 1.04
CA TYR A 311 -22.90 5.79 0.29
C TYR A 311 -22.67 4.59 1.21
N LEU A 312 -21.97 4.77 2.34
CA LEU A 312 -21.71 3.71 3.32
C LEU A 312 -22.98 3.09 3.92
N THR A 313 -24.14 3.78 3.90
CA THR A 313 -25.41 3.26 4.43
C THR A 313 -26.30 2.59 3.39
N ARG A 314 -25.97 2.66 2.10
CA ARG A 314 -26.78 2.06 1.01
C ARG A 314 -26.68 0.53 0.96
N SER A 315 -27.29 -0.13 -0.01
CA SER A 315 -27.10 -1.57 -0.21
C SER A 315 -25.62 -1.91 -0.44
N PRO A 316 -25.04 -2.97 0.16
CA PRO A 316 -23.65 -3.37 -0.06
C PRO A 316 -23.32 -3.70 -1.53
N GLU A 317 -24.32 -4.07 -2.33
CA GLU A 317 -24.19 -4.41 -3.75
C GLU A 317 -24.24 -3.18 -4.66
N GLU A 318 -24.60 -2.01 -4.13
CA GLU A 318 -24.72 -0.79 -4.91
C GLU A 318 -23.35 -0.26 -5.34
N VAL A 319 -23.20 -0.08 -6.65
CA VAL A 319 -22.05 0.59 -7.26
C VAL A 319 -22.39 2.06 -7.41
N TRP A 320 -21.55 2.91 -6.81
CA TRP A 320 -21.64 4.36 -6.97
C TRP A 320 -20.46 4.87 -7.79
N ILE A 321 -20.77 5.63 -8.84
CA ILE A 321 -19.81 6.37 -9.64
C ILE A 321 -20.11 7.86 -9.40
N PRO A 322 -19.31 8.55 -8.56
CA PRO A 322 -19.54 9.96 -8.28
C PRO A 322 -19.38 10.82 -9.54
N GLU A 323 -20.15 11.91 -9.62
CA GLU A 323 -20.00 12.94 -10.65
C GLU A 323 -18.86 13.90 -10.31
N LEU A 324 -18.51 14.79 -11.25
CA LEU A 324 -17.39 15.73 -11.09
C LEU A 324 -17.52 16.61 -9.84
N ASP A 325 -18.74 17.04 -9.50
CA ASP A 325 -19.01 17.89 -8.33
C ASP A 325 -18.53 17.27 -7.02
N TYR A 326 -18.65 15.95 -6.86
CA TYR A 326 -18.12 15.24 -5.70
C TYR A 326 -16.60 15.40 -5.57
N TYR A 327 -15.86 15.21 -6.67
CA TYR A 327 -14.40 15.37 -6.67
C TYR A 327 -14.00 16.83 -6.45
N MET A 328 -14.79 17.78 -6.96
CA MET A 328 -14.58 19.20 -6.72
C MET A 328 -14.73 19.55 -5.23
N GLN A 329 -15.78 19.07 -4.57
CA GLN A 329 -15.98 19.27 -3.13
C GLN A 329 -14.86 18.62 -2.31
N LEU A 330 -14.42 17.42 -2.71
CA LEU A 330 -13.34 16.72 -2.03
C LEU A 330 -12.01 17.46 -2.14
N MET A 331 -11.67 17.97 -3.33
CA MET A 331 -10.46 18.77 -3.55
C MET A 331 -10.55 20.13 -2.86
N ARG A 332 -11.73 20.76 -2.86
CA ARG A 332 -11.98 22.01 -2.13
C ARG A 332 -11.64 21.86 -0.65
N ARG A 333 -12.07 20.78 0.00
CA ARG A 333 -11.73 20.48 1.39
C ARG A 333 -10.20 20.45 1.61
N VAL A 334 -9.45 19.83 0.70
CA VAL A 334 -7.98 19.78 0.78
C VAL A 334 -7.38 21.18 0.61
N VAL A 335 -7.84 21.95 -0.39
CA VAL A 335 -7.39 23.33 -0.64
C VAL A 335 -7.64 24.22 0.58
N ASP A 336 -8.86 24.23 1.10
CA ASP A 336 -9.27 25.07 2.23
C ASP A 336 -8.46 24.75 3.51
N ILE A 337 -8.14 23.47 3.74
CA ILE A 337 -7.31 23.04 4.88
C ILE A 337 -5.85 23.46 4.70
N LEU A 338 -5.28 23.28 3.51
CA LEU A 338 -3.89 23.67 3.22
C LEU A 338 -3.71 25.20 3.24
N ALA A 339 -4.74 25.95 2.87
CA ALA A 339 -4.76 27.41 2.95
C ALA A 339 -4.92 27.93 4.40
N GLY A 340 -5.26 27.07 5.36
CA GLY A 340 -5.56 27.48 6.74
C GLY A 340 -6.92 28.17 6.91
N SER A 341 -7.76 28.13 5.88
CA SER A 341 -9.11 28.74 5.87
C SER A 341 -10.15 27.87 6.57
N ALA A 342 -9.92 26.56 6.63
CA ALA A 342 -10.81 25.64 7.34
C ALA A 342 -10.66 25.79 8.86
N THR A 343 -11.73 26.25 9.52
CA THR A 343 -11.90 26.19 10.98
C THR A 343 -12.16 24.74 11.38
N ASN A 344 -11.15 23.88 11.30
CA ASN A 344 -11.27 22.56 11.90
C ASN A 344 -11.62 22.73 13.38
N ALA A 345 -12.58 21.95 13.87
CA ALA A 345 -12.79 21.75 15.30
C ALA A 345 -11.42 21.54 15.97
N LEU A 346 -11.23 22.01 17.21
CA LEU A 346 -9.96 21.95 17.96
C LEU A 346 -9.46 20.49 18.13
N THR A 347 -8.94 19.88 17.07
CA THR A 347 -8.31 18.56 17.10
C THR A 347 -6.93 18.72 17.72
N ASP A 348 -6.71 18.03 18.82
CA ASP A 348 -5.41 17.99 19.47
C ASP A 348 -4.47 17.01 18.75
N TRP A 349 -3.68 17.52 17.81
CA TRP A 349 -2.76 16.72 16.99
C TRP A 349 -1.70 15.96 17.80
N ARG A 350 -1.49 16.27 19.09
CA ARG A 350 -0.55 15.54 19.96
C ARG A 350 -0.97 14.11 20.22
N PHE A 351 -2.27 13.83 20.14
CA PHE A 351 -2.87 12.52 20.45
C PHE A 351 -3.49 11.85 19.21
N ASN A 352 -3.19 12.35 18.02
CA ASN A 352 -3.69 11.82 16.75
C ASN A 352 -2.58 11.15 15.95
N GLU A 353 -2.97 10.27 15.02
CA GLU A 353 -2.03 9.59 14.13
C GLU A 353 -1.30 10.52 13.15
N PHE A 354 -1.84 11.72 12.93
CA PHE A 354 -1.27 12.73 12.04
C PHE A 354 -0.76 13.95 12.80
N PRO A 355 0.35 14.56 12.34
CA PRO A 355 0.95 15.71 13.01
C PRO A 355 0.20 17.02 12.79
N ASN A 356 -0.66 17.12 11.77
CA ASN A 356 -1.41 18.33 11.43
C ASN A 356 -2.61 18.02 10.52
N ALA A 357 -3.44 19.04 10.31
CA ALA A 357 -4.65 18.99 9.49
C ALA A 357 -4.38 18.64 8.02
N GLY A 358 -3.28 19.14 7.43
CA GLY A 358 -2.95 18.88 6.03
C GLY A 358 -2.65 17.41 5.77
N ALA A 359 -1.84 16.78 6.64
CA ALA A 359 -1.56 15.35 6.58
C ALA A 359 -2.84 14.53 6.76
N HIS A 360 -3.67 14.86 7.76
CA HIS A 360 -4.96 14.19 7.96
C HIS A 360 -5.87 14.31 6.73
N ALA A 361 -6.03 15.51 6.17
CA ALA A 361 -6.88 15.76 5.00
C ALA A 361 -6.42 15.01 3.76
N LEU A 362 -5.11 14.90 3.55
CA LEU A 362 -4.53 14.13 2.46
C LEU A 362 -4.90 12.65 2.58
N TYR A 363 -4.58 12.03 3.71
CA TYR A 363 -4.73 10.57 3.86
C TYR A 363 -6.20 10.14 3.97
N THR A 364 -7.08 10.93 4.59
CA THR A 364 -8.52 10.64 4.56
C THR A 364 -9.09 10.72 3.14
N THR A 365 -8.66 11.72 2.36
CA THR A 365 -9.05 11.88 0.97
C THR A 365 -8.55 10.72 0.11
N CYS A 366 -7.30 10.28 0.27
CA CYS A 366 -6.76 9.11 -0.43
C CYS A 366 -7.50 7.82 -0.07
N VAL A 367 -7.80 7.58 1.21
CA VAL A 367 -8.59 6.42 1.66
C VAL A 367 -9.96 6.41 1.01
N GLU A 368 -10.65 7.55 1.03
CA GLU A 368 -11.99 7.70 0.46
C GLU A 368 -11.97 7.42 -1.06
N LEU A 369 -11.01 8.01 -1.78
CA LEU A 369 -10.84 7.81 -3.23
C LEU A 369 -10.54 6.35 -3.60
N MET A 370 -9.65 5.67 -2.87
CA MET A 370 -9.35 4.25 -3.12
C MET A 370 -10.52 3.33 -2.80
N ALA A 371 -11.40 3.74 -1.88
CA ALA A 371 -12.56 2.98 -1.46
C ALA A 371 -13.78 3.14 -2.39
N LEU A 372 -13.75 4.07 -3.35
CA LEU A 372 -14.81 4.21 -4.36
C LEU A 372 -14.94 2.97 -5.25
N SER A 373 -16.17 2.70 -5.69
CA SER A 373 -16.47 1.63 -6.65
C SER A 373 -16.19 2.01 -8.12
N ALA A 374 -15.93 3.29 -8.41
CA ALA A 374 -15.66 3.78 -9.76
C ALA A 374 -14.36 3.22 -10.40
N GLY A 375 -13.43 2.76 -9.57
CA GLY A 375 -12.15 2.19 -10.00
C GLY A 375 -11.08 3.24 -10.35
N PRO A 376 -9.80 2.82 -10.47
CA PRO A 376 -8.67 3.75 -10.54
C PRO A 376 -8.72 4.74 -11.71
N LYS A 377 -9.03 4.24 -12.92
CA LYS A 377 -9.07 5.05 -14.14
C LYS A 377 -10.12 6.16 -14.07
N VAL A 378 -11.32 5.86 -13.59
CA VAL A 378 -12.40 6.85 -13.49
C VAL A 378 -12.07 7.89 -12.44
N VAL A 379 -11.58 7.46 -11.27
CA VAL A 379 -11.18 8.36 -10.18
C VAL A 379 -10.07 9.31 -10.62
N ALA A 380 -8.99 8.79 -11.21
CA ALA A 380 -7.87 9.61 -11.66
C ALA A 380 -8.28 10.61 -12.75
N ASN A 381 -9.08 10.18 -13.73
CA ASN A 381 -9.60 11.08 -14.76
C ASN A 381 -10.50 12.17 -14.17
N SER A 382 -11.34 11.82 -13.19
CA SER A 382 -12.22 12.79 -12.54
C SER A 382 -11.44 13.82 -11.72
N LEU A 383 -10.36 13.41 -11.05
CA LEU A 383 -9.44 14.33 -10.36
C LEU A 383 -8.76 15.30 -11.33
N LEU A 384 -8.28 14.83 -12.47
CA LEU A 384 -7.69 15.71 -13.50
C LEU A 384 -8.75 16.64 -14.12
N ASP A 385 -9.98 16.14 -14.31
CA ASP A 385 -11.10 16.90 -14.85
C ASP A 385 -11.60 18.02 -13.90
N VAL A 386 -11.29 17.98 -12.61
CA VAL A 386 -11.60 19.09 -11.67
C VAL A 386 -11.02 20.39 -12.20
N VAL A 387 -9.78 20.37 -12.69
CA VAL A 387 -9.11 21.55 -13.26
C VAL A 387 -9.27 21.61 -14.78
N ALA A 388 -9.31 20.49 -15.49
CA ALA A 388 -9.43 20.52 -16.95
C ALA A 388 -10.84 20.89 -17.46
N LYS A 389 -11.89 20.58 -16.69
CA LYS A 389 -13.30 20.85 -17.06
C LYS A 389 -14.03 21.71 -16.03
N GLY A 390 -13.74 21.50 -14.74
CA GLY A 390 -14.37 22.21 -13.62
C GLY A 390 -13.82 23.61 -13.33
N PHE A 391 -12.84 24.10 -14.10
CA PHE A 391 -12.16 25.39 -13.85
C PHE A 391 -13.12 26.58 -13.76
N THR A 392 -14.28 26.53 -14.40
CA THR A 392 -15.29 27.61 -14.38
C THR A 392 -15.91 27.82 -12.99
N ALA A 393 -15.91 26.79 -12.14
CA ALA A 393 -16.40 26.87 -10.77
C ALA A 393 -15.27 27.14 -9.74
N ILE A 394 -14.01 27.24 -10.20
CA ILE A 394 -12.85 27.55 -9.36
C ILE A 394 -12.54 29.04 -9.48
N PRO A 395 -12.43 29.79 -8.37
CA PRO A 395 -11.97 31.18 -8.42
C PRO A 395 -10.61 31.27 -9.12
N SER A 396 -10.47 32.17 -10.10
CA SER A 396 -9.24 32.28 -10.92
C SER A 396 -7.97 32.45 -10.06
N GLY A 397 -8.04 33.20 -8.96
CA GLY A 397 -6.91 33.40 -8.04
C GLY A 397 -6.44 32.12 -7.31
N ASP A 398 -7.31 31.11 -7.21
CA ASP A 398 -7.04 29.90 -6.42
C ASP A 398 -6.56 28.72 -7.28
N MET A 399 -6.53 28.86 -8.61
CA MET A 399 -6.28 27.75 -9.53
C MET A 399 -4.99 26.97 -9.23
N HIS A 400 -3.92 27.67 -8.84
CA HIS A 400 -2.66 27.02 -8.44
C HIS A 400 -2.80 26.15 -7.17
N GLN A 401 -3.63 26.55 -6.21
CA GLN A 401 -3.86 25.78 -4.98
C GLN A 401 -4.62 24.48 -5.29
N TRP A 402 -5.57 24.54 -6.23
CA TRP A 402 -6.31 23.37 -6.71
C TRP A 402 -5.40 22.40 -7.48
N ILE A 403 -4.58 22.93 -8.39
CA ILE A 403 -3.56 22.14 -9.11
C ILE A 403 -2.62 21.46 -8.10
N ASN A 404 -2.15 22.20 -7.10
CA ASN A 404 -1.30 21.68 -6.03
C ASN A 404 -1.97 20.54 -5.24
N ALA A 405 -3.23 20.72 -4.85
CA ALA A 405 -3.99 19.71 -4.11
C ALA A 405 -4.20 18.43 -4.94
N ILE A 406 -4.56 18.56 -6.22
CA ILE A 406 -4.71 17.42 -7.13
C ILE A 406 -3.37 16.70 -7.31
N GLY A 407 -2.28 17.45 -7.51
CA GLY A 407 -0.94 16.89 -7.63
C GLY A 407 -0.52 16.10 -6.40
N LEU A 408 -0.75 16.68 -5.21
CA LEU A 408 -0.46 16.05 -3.93
C LEU A 408 -1.25 14.76 -3.71
N VAL A 409 -2.57 14.81 -3.95
CA VAL A 409 -3.46 13.65 -3.77
C VAL A 409 -3.15 12.55 -4.77
N LEU A 410 -3.01 12.89 -6.06
CA LEU A 410 -2.76 11.90 -7.11
C LEU A 410 -1.41 11.21 -6.93
N ALA A 411 -0.36 11.95 -6.54
CA ALA A 411 0.96 11.39 -6.24
C ALA A 411 0.96 10.43 -5.02
N ALA A 412 0.00 10.59 -4.11
CA ALA A 412 -0.18 9.72 -2.94
C ALA A 412 -1.09 8.51 -3.21
N LEU A 413 -1.67 8.37 -4.40
CA LEU A 413 -2.46 7.20 -4.78
C LEU A 413 -1.58 6.09 -5.39
N PRO A 414 -2.09 4.85 -5.52
CA PRO A 414 -1.37 3.76 -6.19
C PRO A 414 -1.07 4.05 -7.66
N MET A 415 -0.13 3.28 -8.24
CA MET A 415 0.28 3.41 -9.65
C MET A 415 -0.87 3.36 -10.64
N SER A 416 -1.87 2.52 -10.40
CA SER A 416 -3.08 2.42 -11.22
C SER A 416 -3.91 3.71 -11.30
N TYR A 417 -3.68 4.68 -10.41
CA TYR A 417 -4.30 5.99 -10.43
C TYR A 417 -3.39 7.02 -11.09
N TRP A 418 -2.17 7.23 -10.57
CA TRP A 418 -1.33 8.32 -11.07
C TRP A 418 -0.76 8.06 -12.46
N SER A 419 -0.62 6.81 -12.91
CA SER A 419 -0.12 6.52 -14.27
C SER A 419 -1.08 7.00 -15.35
N ILE A 420 -2.37 7.21 -15.02
CA ILE A 420 -3.38 7.75 -15.94
C ILE A 420 -3.04 9.17 -16.42
N LEU A 421 -2.24 9.92 -15.64
CA LEU A 421 -1.67 11.18 -16.11
C LEU A 421 -0.83 10.99 -17.38
N LEU A 422 -0.05 9.91 -17.47
CA LEU A 422 0.81 9.64 -18.62
C LEU A 422 -0.03 9.36 -19.87
N ASP A 423 -1.15 8.65 -19.73
CA ASP A 423 -2.11 8.41 -20.82
C ASP A 423 -2.72 9.74 -21.30
N ARG A 424 -3.14 10.60 -20.38
CA ARG A 424 -3.69 11.93 -20.69
C ARG A 424 -2.66 12.86 -21.36
N LEU A 425 -1.39 12.75 -20.99
CA LEU A 425 -0.31 13.49 -21.64
C LEU A 425 -0.13 13.01 -23.08
N ILE A 426 -0.20 11.70 -23.34
CA ILE A 426 -0.16 11.14 -24.70
C ILE A 426 -1.33 11.67 -25.54
N GLU A 427 -2.55 11.62 -25.01
CA GLU A 427 -3.74 12.19 -25.69
C GLU A 427 -3.52 13.67 -26.01
N THR A 428 -3.03 14.44 -25.03
CA THR A 428 -2.74 15.87 -25.19
C THR A 428 -1.69 16.13 -26.28
N MET A 429 -0.64 15.31 -26.35
CA MET A 429 0.39 15.41 -27.40
C MET A 429 -0.13 15.00 -28.77
N GLY A 430 -1.06 14.06 -28.87
CA GLY A 430 -1.69 13.69 -30.15
C GLY A 430 -2.33 14.90 -30.84
N GLU A 431 -2.90 15.82 -30.07
CA GLU A 431 -3.54 17.02 -30.59
C GLU A 431 -2.56 18.16 -30.93
N LEU A 432 -1.25 17.93 -30.72
CA LEU A 432 -0.17 18.84 -31.11
C LEU A 432 0.56 18.38 -32.38
N GLU A 433 0.17 17.25 -32.98
CA GLU A 433 0.83 16.70 -34.19
C GLU A 433 0.79 17.69 -35.36
N GLN A 434 -0.34 18.38 -35.52
CA GLN A 434 -0.49 19.47 -36.47
C GLN A 434 -0.71 20.77 -35.70
N TRP A 435 0.01 21.81 -36.08
CA TRP A 435 -0.11 23.11 -35.43
C TRP A 435 -1.17 23.97 -36.14
N HIS A 436 -2.33 24.16 -35.50
CA HIS A 436 -3.43 24.97 -36.04
C HIS A 436 -3.67 26.27 -35.29
N PHE A 437 -2.79 26.64 -34.35
CA PHE A 437 -2.99 27.79 -33.47
C PHE A 437 -2.27 29.04 -34.00
N ASP A 438 -2.93 30.19 -33.90
CA ASP A 438 -2.38 31.50 -34.31
C ASP A 438 -1.27 32.02 -33.37
N CYS A 439 -1.02 31.33 -32.25
CA CYS A 439 0.01 31.69 -31.29
C CYS A 439 1.17 30.68 -31.31
N THR A 440 2.30 31.07 -30.76
CA THR A 440 3.47 30.18 -30.67
C THR A 440 3.27 29.12 -29.57
N PRO A 441 3.93 27.96 -29.68
CA PRO A 441 3.93 26.94 -28.63
C PRO A 441 4.32 27.50 -27.26
N PHE A 442 5.31 28.40 -27.20
CA PHE A 442 5.76 29.00 -25.94
C PHE A 442 4.66 29.80 -25.22
N ARG A 443 3.84 30.55 -25.96
CA ARG A 443 2.70 31.27 -25.37
C ARG A 443 1.60 30.29 -24.95
N LEU A 444 1.34 29.28 -25.76
CA LEU A 444 0.33 28.25 -25.46
C LEU A 444 0.76 27.33 -24.30
N PHE A 445 2.04 27.17 -24.00
CA PHE A 445 2.47 26.37 -22.86
C PHE A 445 2.63 27.20 -21.58
N ASN A 446 2.56 28.53 -21.68
CA ASN A 446 2.64 29.43 -20.54
C ASN A 446 1.30 29.55 -19.81
N PHE A 447 1.17 28.81 -18.70
CA PHE A 447 -0.01 28.81 -17.85
C PHE A 447 -0.45 30.21 -17.40
N ARG A 448 0.50 31.10 -17.05
CA ARG A 448 0.17 32.44 -16.58
C ARG A 448 -0.45 33.29 -17.68
N GLU A 449 0.07 33.21 -18.90
CA GLU A 449 -0.48 33.94 -20.04
C GLU A 449 -1.85 33.41 -20.43
N THR A 450 -2.01 32.08 -20.50
CA THR A 450 -3.24 31.46 -20.97
C THR A 450 -4.37 31.60 -19.95
N HIS A 451 -4.08 31.38 -18.66
CA HIS A 451 -5.04 31.53 -17.58
C HIS A 451 -5.49 32.99 -17.41
N ASN A 452 -4.56 33.95 -17.31
CA ASN A 452 -4.91 35.36 -17.12
C ASN A 452 -5.54 35.99 -18.37
N GLY A 453 -5.15 35.51 -19.55
CA GLY A 453 -5.76 35.91 -20.82
C GLY A 453 -7.15 35.31 -21.04
N LEU A 454 -7.66 34.50 -20.10
CA LEU A 454 -8.91 33.72 -20.23
C LEU A 454 -8.93 32.86 -21.51
N LEU A 455 -7.75 32.49 -22.01
CA LEU A 455 -7.59 31.61 -23.15
C LEU A 455 -7.78 30.19 -22.63
N HIS A 456 -8.93 29.60 -22.95
CA HIS A 456 -9.19 28.20 -22.64
C HIS A 456 -8.15 27.32 -23.32
N ASN A 457 -7.25 26.73 -22.52
CA ASN A 457 -6.11 26.01 -23.05
C ASN A 457 -5.69 24.85 -22.17
N ARG A 458 -6.13 23.66 -22.59
CA ARG A 458 -5.80 22.39 -21.95
C ARG A 458 -4.29 22.08 -21.91
N PHE A 459 -3.48 22.58 -22.85
CA PHE A 459 -2.06 22.20 -22.93
C PHE A 459 -1.29 22.75 -21.73
N SER A 460 -1.46 24.05 -21.45
CA SER A 460 -0.85 24.69 -20.28
C SER A 460 -1.39 24.14 -18.95
N TYR A 461 -2.68 23.79 -18.88
CA TYR A 461 -3.29 23.20 -17.68
C TYR A 461 -2.80 21.77 -17.44
N MET A 462 -2.69 20.96 -18.49
CA MET A 462 -2.14 19.61 -18.39
C MET A 462 -0.66 19.63 -18.00
N LEU A 463 0.10 20.58 -18.55
CA LEU A 463 1.49 20.81 -18.16
C LEU A 463 1.58 21.16 -16.66
N ALA A 464 0.76 22.09 -16.18
CA ALA A 464 0.74 22.50 -14.78
C ALA A 464 0.30 21.35 -13.84
N LEU A 465 -0.67 20.54 -14.24
CA LEU A 465 -1.08 19.33 -13.50
C LEU A 465 0.06 18.32 -13.44
N ALA A 466 0.72 18.02 -14.57
CA ALA A 466 1.83 17.09 -14.60
C ALA A 466 3.00 17.58 -13.75
N HIS A 467 3.33 18.87 -13.85
CA HIS A 467 4.35 19.48 -13.00
C HIS A 467 4.00 19.37 -11.52
N SER A 468 2.74 19.61 -11.15
CA SER A 468 2.31 19.49 -9.76
C SER A 468 2.37 18.05 -9.25
N VAL A 469 1.92 17.08 -10.05
CA VAL A 469 1.99 15.65 -9.67
C VAL A 469 3.45 15.24 -9.50
N TRP A 470 4.31 15.57 -10.46
CA TRP A 470 5.72 15.23 -10.38
C TRP A 470 6.46 15.96 -9.28
N HIS A 471 6.08 17.20 -8.95
CA HIS A 471 6.61 17.92 -7.79
C HIS A 471 6.43 17.13 -6.49
N HIS A 472 5.25 16.52 -6.29
CA HIS A 472 4.93 15.71 -5.11
C HIS A 472 5.34 14.22 -5.23
N ALA A 473 5.68 13.76 -6.43
CA ALA A 473 6.02 12.38 -6.69
C ALA A 473 7.30 11.94 -5.96
N GLY A 474 7.29 10.72 -5.40
CA GLY A 474 8.48 10.12 -4.78
C GLY A 474 9.55 9.69 -5.81
N PRO A 475 10.78 9.38 -5.39
CA PRO A 475 11.88 9.00 -6.29
C PRO A 475 11.54 7.82 -7.22
N GLY A 476 10.81 6.81 -6.73
CA GLY A 476 10.40 5.66 -7.54
C GLY A 476 9.42 6.03 -8.66
N GLN A 477 8.48 6.94 -8.40
CA GLN A 477 7.56 7.45 -9.43
C GLN A 477 8.32 8.30 -10.45
N MET A 478 9.21 9.20 -9.99
CA MET A 478 10.04 10.03 -10.87
C MET A 478 10.97 9.21 -11.77
N ALA A 479 11.51 8.09 -11.26
CA ALA A 479 12.35 7.18 -12.05
C ALA A 479 11.60 6.52 -13.21
N SER A 480 10.26 6.48 -13.19
CA SER A 480 9.46 5.93 -14.30
C SER A 480 9.35 6.88 -15.50
N VAL A 481 9.52 8.19 -15.30
CA VAL A 481 9.33 9.21 -16.35
C VAL A 481 10.37 9.08 -17.47
N PRO A 482 11.70 8.99 -17.21
CA PRO A 482 12.69 8.76 -18.28
C PRO A 482 12.42 7.50 -19.09
N ARG A 483 11.97 6.42 -18.42
CA ARG A 483 11.60 5.17 -19.07
C ARG A 483 10.40 5.36 -20.01
N TRP A 484 9.36 6.05 -19.55
CA TRP A 484 8.19 6.39 -20.37
C TRP A 484 8.55 7.27 -21.57
N VAL A 485 9.44 8.26 -21.39
CA VAL A 485 9.95 9.09 -22.50
C VAL A 485 10.65 8.22 -23.55
N ARG A 486 11.49 7.27 -23.13
CA ARG A 486 12.24 6.39 -24.03
C ARG A 486 11.37 5.33 -24.71
N GLU A 487 10.46 4.71 -23.99
CA GLU A 487 9.74 3.50 -24.45
C GLU A 487 8.37 3.80 -25.08
N THR A 488 7.75 4.92 -24.72
CA THR A 488 6.36 5.22 -25.13
C THR A 488 6.26 6.41 -26.08
N LEU A 489 7.00 7.49 -25.85
CA LEU A 489 6.89 8.71 -26.66
C LEU A 489 7.34 8.61 -28.12
N PRO A 490 8.28 7.74 -28.51
CA PRO A 490 8.62 7.58 -29.93
C PRO A 490 7.44 7.18 -30.81
N ALA A 491 6.39 6.56 -30.26
CA ALA A 491 5.19 6.21 -31.03
C ALA A 491 4.26 7.40 -31.33
N VAL A 492 4.47 8.56 -30.68
CA VAL A 492 3.52 9.67 -30.70
C VAL A 492 4.18 10.97 -31.18
N VAL A 493 5.44 11.21 -30.83
CA VAL A 493 6.14 12.48 -31.08
C VAL A 493 6.74 12.51 -32.48
N HIS A 494 6.11 13.26 -33.39
CA HIS A 494 6.54 13.40 -34.79
C HIS A 494 6.60 14.86 -35.27
N SER A 495 6.16 15.81 -34.45
CA SER A 495 6.15 17.24 -34.75
C SER A 495 7.00 18.04 -33.77
N GLU A 496 7.42 19.23 -34.21
CA GLU A 496 8.19 20.15 -33.37
C GLU A 496 7.42 20.60 -32.12
N ALA A 497 6.13 20.87 -32.25
CA ALA A 497 5.28 21.27 -31.13
C ALA A 497 5.15 20.19 -30.05
N GLN A 498 5.02 18.92 -30.45
CA GLN A 498 5.03 17.78 -29.53
C GLN A 498 6.35 17.67 -28.78
N PHE A 499 7.48 17.79 -29.49
CA PHE A 499 8.80 17.74 -28.85
C PHE A 499 9.00 18.89 -27.86
N LEU A 500 8.62 20.12 -28.24
CA LEU A 500 8.63 21.26 -27.31
C LEU A 500 7.78 21.00 -26.07
N PHE A 501 6.60 20.39 -26.23
CA PHE A 501 5.75 20.02 -25.09
C PHE A 501 6.47 19.04 -24.15
N VAL A 502 7.15 18.01 -24.68
CA VAL A 502 7.98 17.09 -23.90
C VAL A 502 9.11 17.83 -23.16
N CYS A 503 9.79 18.76 -23.84
CA CYS A 503 10.83 19.59 -23.22
C CYS A 503 10.29 20.41 -22.03
N HIS A 504 9.13 21.05 -22.21
CA HIS A 504 8.45 21.79 -21.14
C HIS A 504 8.02 20.87 -19.99
N LEU A 505 7.65 19.63 -20.31
CA LEU A 505 7.18 18.64 -19.34
C LEU A 505 8.33 18.18 -18.43
N VAL A 506 9.46 17.75 -18.99
CA VAL A 506 10.57 17.14 -18.22
C VAL A 506 11.63 18.15 -17.76
N GLY A 507 11.78 19.28 -18.45
CA GLY A 507 12.82 20.29 -18.19
C GLY A 507 12.88 20.77 -16.73
N PRO A 508 11.76 21.12 -16.08
CA PRO A 508 11.76 21.56 -14.67
C PRO A 508 12.26 20.50 -13.68
N PHE A 509 12.31 19.23 -14.07
CA PHE A 509 12.62 18.10 -13.18
C PHE A 509 13.99 17.47 -13.46
N LEU A 510 14.81 18.05 -14.34
CA LEU A 510 16.15 17.52 -14.70
C LEU A 510 16.99 17.21 -13.45
N GLN A 511 17.01 18.09 -12.46
CA GLN A 511 17.73 17.90 -11.19
C GLN A 511 17.24 16.69 -10.38
N ARG A 512 15.99 16.27 -10.55
CA ARG A 512 15.36 15.19 -9.77
C ARG A 512 15.52 13.81 -10.40
N PHE A 513 15.88 13.71 -11.67
CA PHE A 513 16.08 12.42 -12.34
C PHE A 513 17.41 11.74 -11.96
N ASN A 514 18.37 12.48 -11.39
CA ASN A 514 19.64 11.96 -10.87
C ASN A 514 20.30 10.95 -11.85
N VAL A 515 20.43 9.68 -11.48
CA VAL A 515 21.08 8.63 -12.29
C VAL A 515 20.34 8.34 -13.61
N ALA A 516 19.02 8.53 -13.65
CA ALA A 516 18.20 8.29 -14.85
C ALA A 516 18.24 9.46 -15.85
N LEU A 517 19.01 10.51 -15.55
CA LEU A 517 19.12 11.69 -16.41
C LEU A 517 19.90 11.42 -17.71
N VAL A 518 20.85 10.48 -17.67
CA VAL A 518 21.57 9.99 -18.86
C VAL A 518 20.57 9.36 -19.84
N ASP A 519 19.75 8.43 -19.35
CA ASP A 519 18.69 7.78 -20.13
C ASP A 519 17.70 8.80 -20.72
N LEU A 520 17.27 9.78 -19.92
CA LEU A 520 16.38 10.84 -20.39
C LEU A 520 17.04 11.70 -21.48
N THR A 521 18.30 12.08 -21.29
CA THR A 521 19.03 12.92 -22.24
C THR A 521 19.16 12.20 -23.59
N GLY A 522 19.59 10.94 -23.58
CA GLY A 522 19.64 10.13 -24.79
C GLY A 522 18.27 10.05 -25.49
N ALA A 523 17.20 9.80 -24.73
CA ALA A 523 15.85 9.77 -25.28
C ALA A 523 15.41 11.11 -25.90
N LEU A 524 15.75 12.25 -25.31
CA LEU A 524 15.45 13.57 -25.89
C LEU A 524 16.17 13.80 -27.22
N TYR A 525 17.43 13.39 -27.36
CA TYR A 525 18.16 13.51 -28.61
C TYR A 525 17.59 12.58 -29.71
N GLU A 526 17.20 11.35 -29.37
CA GLU A 526 16.55 10.44 -30.32
C GLU A 526 15.17 10.96 -30.75
N LEU A 527 14.38 11.51 -29.83
CA LEU A 527 13.12 12.17 -30.17
C LEU A 527 13.33 13.38 -31.10
N LEU A 528 14.36 14.20 -30.85
CA LEU A 528 14.72 15.30 -31.76
C LEU A 528 15.08 14.78 -33.15
N ALA A 529 15.89 13.72 -33.25
CA ALA A 529 16.25 13.13 -34.54
C ALA A 529 15.02 12.58 -35.28
N GLN A 530 14.08 11.95 -34.56
CA GLN A 530 12.83 11.49 -35.15
C GLN A 530 11.99 12.65 -35.70
N VAL A 531 11.82 13.73 -34.93
CA VAL A 531 11.09 14.93 -35.38
C VAL A 531 11.79 15.62 -36.54
N ASP A 532 13.13 15.68 -36.50
CA ASP A 532 13.96 16.22 -37.58
C ASP A 532 13.73 15.49 -38.90
N HIS A 533 13.57 14.17 -38.88
CA HIS A 533 13.29 13.37 -40.07
C HIS A 533 11.82 13.43 -40.51
N ALA A 534 10.90 13.61 -39.57
CA ALA A 534 9.46 13.66 -39.86
C ALA A 534 9.00 15.02 -40.42
N GLN A 535 9.66 16.12 -40.04
CA GLN A 535 9.26 17.48 -40.40
C GLN A 535 10.12 18.06 -41.53
N GLN A 536 9.51 18.75 -42.49
CA GLN A 536 10.27 19.43 -43.54
C GLN A 536 11.05 20.64 -43.01
N ARG A 537 10.48 21.37 -42.05
CA ARG A 537 11.06 22.57 -41.45
C ARG A 537 10.89 22.53 -39.93
N LEU A 538 11.87 23.11 -39.22
CA LEU A 538 11.81 23.39 -37.79
C LEU A 538 11.94 24.91 -37.60
N GLU A 539 11.05 25.49 -36.81
CA GLU A 539 10.97 26.94 -36.57
C GLU A 539 11.68 27.35 -35.27
N TYR A 540 11.80 26.44 -34.30
CA TYR A 540 12.24 26.69 -32.94
C TYR A 540 13.54 25.95 -32.60
N MET A 541 14.42 25.82 -33.59
CA MET A 541 15.71 25.14 -33.45
C MET A 541 16.59 25.77 -32.37
N ASP A 542 16.60 27.10 -32.23
CA ASP A 542 17.48 27.78 -31.26
C ASP A 542 17.09 27.46 -29.81
N PRO A 543 15.83 27.65 -29.36
CA PRO A 543 15.40 27.23 -28.02
C PRO A 543 15.64 25.75 -27.71
N ILE A 544 15.43 24.88 -28.70
CA ILE A 544 15.72 23.44 -28.55
C ILE A 544 17.21 23.23 -28.25
N CYS A 545 18.08 23.81 -29.07
CA CYS A 545 19.53 23.69 -28.89
C CYS A 545 19.99 24.27 -27.55
N ASP A 546 19.43 25.42 -27.15
CA ASP A 546 19.76 26.07 -25.87
C ASP A 546 19.44 25.17 -24.67
N LEU A 547 18.28 24.50 -24.68
CA LEU A 547 17.94 23.52 -23.64
C LEU A 547 18.91 22.34 -23.64
N LEU A 548 19.28 21.81 -24.81
CA LEU A 548 20.23 20.69 -24.90
C LEU A 548 21.63 21.09 -24.40
N TYR A 549 22.09 22.31 -24.68
CA TYR A 549 23.31 22.85 -24.09
C TYR A 549 23.19 23.04 -22.59
N HIS A 550 22.05 23.53 -22.09
CA HIS A 550 21.81 23.60 -20.65
C HIS A 550 21.92 22.21 -19.99
N ILE A 551 21.31 21.19 -20.60
CA ILE A 551 21.42 19.80 -20.13
C ILE A 551 22.88 19.33 -20.12
N LYS A 552 23.63 19.58 -21.21
CA LYS A 552 25.07 19.25 -21.27
C LYS A 552 25.83 19.89 -20.12
N TYR A 553 25.79 21.21 -20.00
CA TYR A 553 26.70 21.92 -19.10
C TYR A 553 26.30 21.83 -17.63
N MET A 554 25.01 21.75 -17.33
CA MET A 554 24.54 21.73 -15.94
C MET A 554 24.42 20.32 -15.36
N PHE A 555 24.39 19.28 -16.20
CA PHE A 555 24.04 17.94 -15.73
C PHE A 555 24.93 16.81 -16.25
N VAL A 556 24.93 16.54 -17.56
CA VAL A 556 25.56 15.32 -18.10
C VAL A 556 27.04 15.49 -18.43
N GLY A 557 27.52 16.72 -18.62
CA GLY A 557 28.89 17.03 -19.00
C GLY A 557 29.31 16.30 -20.28
N ASP A 558 30.44 15.59 -20.22
CA ASP A 558 30.97 14.81 -21.34
C ASP A 558 30.71 13.30 -21.22
N SER A 559 29.91 12.87 -20.23
CA SER A 559 29.64 11.44 -19.98
C SER A 559 29.00 10.73 -21.18
N MET A 560 28.17 11.45 -21.94
CA MET A 560 27.44 10.92 -23.09
C MET A 560 28.02 11.34 -24.45
N LYS A 561 29.23 11.92 -24.49
CA LYS A 561 29.78 12.56 -25.71
C LYS A 561 29.69 11.67 -26.95
N LYS A 562 30.12 10.41 -26.86
CA LYS A 562 30.15 9.47 -28.00
C LYS A 562 28.75 9.11 -28.50
N GLU A 563 27.82 8.89 -27.58
CA GLU A 563 26.44 8.52 -27.89
C GLU A 563 25.73 9.68 -28.57
N LEU A 564 25.83 10.89 -27.99
CA LEU A 564 25.20 12.09 -28.54
C LEU A 564 25.81 12.52 -29.87
N GLU A 565 27.13 12.36 -30.06
CA GLU A 565 27.79 12.66 -31.33
C GLU A 565 27.19 11.85 -32.49
N SER A 566 26.90 10.57 -32.26
CA SER A 566 26.26 9.72 -33.27
C SER A 566 24.85 10.20 -33.65
N VAL A 567 24.07 10.70 -32.68
CA VAL A 567 22.75 11.27 -32.96
C VAL A 567 22.87 12.59 -33.72
N VAL A 568 23.73 13.51 -33.25
CA VAL A 568 23.88 14.84 -33.86
C VAL A 568 24.30 14.75 -35.33
N ARG A 569 25.22 13.83 -35.68
CA ARG A 569 25.65 13.62 -37.08
C ARG A 569 24.52 13.16 -38.02
N ARG A 570 23.42 12.62 -37.50
CA ARG A 570 22.23 12.21 -38.28
C ARG A 570 21.24 13.35 -38.52
N LEU A 571 21.33 14.45 -37.77
CA LEU A 571 20.42 15.58 -37.87
C LEU A 571 20.64 16.41 -39.14
N ARG A 572 19.68 17.24 -39.52
CA ARG A 572 19.85 18.21 -40.62
C ARG A 572 21.02 19.16 -40.38
N PRO A 573 21.68 19.68 -41.44
CA PRO A 573 22.85 20.55 -41.30
C PRO A 573 22.67 21.75 -40.38
N ALA A 574 21.49 22.37 -40.40
CA ALA A 574 21.19 23.52 -39.56
C ALA A 574 21.20 23.19 -38.05
N LEU A 575 20.82 21.97 -37.65
CA LEU A 575 20.92 21.48 -36.26
C LEU A 575 22.35 21.07 -35.93
N GLN A 576 23.05 20.42 -36.86
CA GLN A 576 24.47 20.07 -36.68
C GLN A 576 25.33 21.30 -36.39
N LEU A 577 25.12 22.39 -37.13
CA LEU A 577 25.85 23.64 -36.93
C LEU A 577 25.59 24.26 -35.55
N ARG A 578 24.33 24.23 -35.08
CA ARG A 578 23.94 24.72 -33.75
C ARG A 578 24.50 23.86 -32.63
N LEU A 579 24.46 22.53 -32.80
CA LEU A 579 24.93 21.55 -31.83
C LEU A 579 26.40 21.17 -32.00
N ARG A 580 27.18 21.93 -32.80
CA ARG A 580 28.57 21.61 -33.13
C ARG A 580 29.48 21.43 -31.91
N PHE A 581 29.19 22.10 -30.79
CA PHE A 581 29.99 21.99 -29.57
C PHE A 581 29.57 20.81 -28.68
N ILE A 582 28.41 20.19 -28.95
CA ILE A 582 28.04 18.90 -28.37
C ILE A 582 28.86 17.79 -29.03
N ALA A 583 28.89 17.79 -30.36
CA ALA A 583 29.51 16.75 -31.19
C ALA A 583 30.97 17.04 -31.61
N HIS A 584 31.49 18.22 -31.28
CA HIS A 584 32.80 18.73 -31.71
C HIS A 584 33.04 18.68 -33.23
N LEU A 585 32.01 19.01 -34.01
CA LEU A 585 32.08 19.06 -35.47
C LEU A 585 32.82 20.32 -35.92
N THR A 586 33.69 20.19 -36.91
CA THR A 586 34.26 21.36 -37.60
C THR A 586 33.25 21.92 -38.60
N ILE A 587 33.34 23.22 -38.93
CA ILE A 587 32.40 23.86 -39.88
C ILE A 587 32.47 23.17 -41.26
N GLU A 588 33.64 22.66 -41.63
CA GLU A 588 33.90 21.94 -42.88
C GLU A 588 33.27 20.54 -42.92
N GLU A 589 33.01 19.93 -41.76
CA GLU A 589 32.37 18.60 -41.64
C GLU A 589 30.85 18.64 -41.76
N VAL A 590 30.22 19.83 -41.67
CA VAL A 590 28.77 19.99 -41.78
C VAL A 590 28.38 20.14 -43.25
N PRO A 591 27.55 19.25 -43.83
CA PRO A 591 27.14 19.36 -45.23
C PRO A 591 26.43 20.70 -45.48
N THR A 592 26.97 21.56 -46.35
CA THR A 592 26.29 22.82 -46.69
C THR A 592 24.97 22.53 -47.39
N ALA A 593 23.85 22.97 -46.81
CA ALA A 593 22.55 22.91 -47.46
C ALA A 593 22.53 23.87 -48.65
N THR A 594 22.72 23.35 -49.86
CA THR A 594 22.47 24.09 -51.10
C THR A 594 20.97 24.11 -51.37
N VAL A 595 20.31 25.21 -51.03
CA VAL A 595 18.97 25.53 -51.54
C VAL A 595 19.11 26.72 -52.48
N ASN A 596 18.90 26.50 -53.78
CA ASN A 596 18.83 27.51 -54.84
C ASN A 596 19.98 28.55 -54.89
N GLY A 597 21.23 28.12 -54.72
CA GLY A 597 22.41 28.93 -55.09
C GLY A 597 22.66 30.18 -54.25
N ILE A 598 22.05 30.31 -53.07
CA ILE A 598 22.35 31.40 -52.13
C ILE A 598 22.82 30.79 -50.80
N ASN A 599 24.07 31.07 -50.44
CA ASN A 599 24.60 30.78 -49.12
C ASN A 599 23.82 31.60 -48.08
N VAL A 600 23.03 30.94 -47.23
CA VAL A 600 22.46 31.59 -46.05
C VAL A 600 23.46 31.42 -44.91
N SER A 601 24.40 32.36 -44.82
CA SER A 601 25.14 32.65 -43.60
C SER A 601 24.42 33.77 -42.86
N THR A 602 23.47 33.42 -41.99
CA THR A 602 23.10 34.15 -40.75
C THR A 602 22.01 33.38 -40.01
#